data_AF-A0A9P9CWY5-F1
#
_entry.id   AF-A0A9P9CWY5-F1
#
_cell.length_a   1.000
_cell.length_b   1.000
_cell.length_c   1.000
_cell.angle_alpha   90.00
_cell.angle_beta   90.00
_cell.angle_gamma   90.00
#
_symmetry.space_group_name_H-M   'P 1'
#
loop_
_entity.id
_entity.type
_entity.pdbx_description
1 polymer ?
#
loop_
_entity_poly.entity_id
_entity_poly.type
_entity_poly.pdbx_seq_one_letter_code
_entity_poly.pdbx_strand_id
1 'polypeptide(L)'
;MRLLSTLVTTAAALLAIAQAQLTGRVGPLTTAAQKAAIKTCNVLNYGGKADNTTDVSGPLYNAWLDCRDGGLVYIPPGNYVMDSWINLRSGNAAGVQLDGIIYRRGTDGGTMITIRGCNDFEFFSGTSKGAIQGGGWEFLKDDLYGPRFIRVEQTHSFSMHGFALVDSPAYYTVFDDVSDGEIYNIIMRGITVGMTDGVDLAGSNVWVHDIEITNGDECVTVKSGSSNLLIESIHCNISGGNAIGSLGTGTSISDVLYRNIYCNQADPAYLKTNNGSGTVKNIMWDNVIVHGGAYVLALNEGWGEDRGSTGVQLTNLTFKNWWGYNSNNSRAVIRLECDPDVPCTGITLSNINLWTNAAGATNVKWTCQSAFGSGACLRKTPATSYAYSATTVSTAPATWSTVRMPNDHSSAFPRTKFTIPPIPTTFFPGLKPFSKLLSISGPGGLNKEVGEAREVEPTAIIAENRMHLTDVPAPISVPDFPVATLTTF
;
A
#
# COMPACT_ATOMS: atom_id res chain seq x y z
N MET A 1 22.93 64.90 11.06
CA MET A 1 23.21 63.52 11.51
C MET A 1 21.94 62.70 11.32
N ARG A 2 21.95 61.76 10.38
CA ARG A 2 20.80 60.93 9.99
C ARG A 2 20.59 59.81 11.02
N LEU A 3 19.38 59.69 11.56
CA LEU A 3 18.93 58.44 12.20
C LEU A 3 18.72 57.41 11.08
N LEU A 4 19.47 56.31 11.10
CA LEU A 4 19.15 55.12 10.31
C LEU A 4 18.44 54.10 11.20
N SER A 5 17.24 53.77 10.75
CA SER A 5 16.43 52.61 11.08
C SER A 5 17.17 51.29 10.83
N THR A 6 17.11 50.36 11.77
CA THR A 6 17.29 48.92 11.49
C THR A 6 16.03 48.18 11.88
N LEU A 7 15.22 47.92 10.86
CA LEU A 7 14.07 47.03 10.90
C LEU A 7 14.61 45.59 10.91
N VAL A 8 14.45 44.87 12.02
CA VAL A 8 14.76 43.44 12.08
C VAL A 8 13.56 42.70 11.48
N THR A 9 13.67 42.31 10.22
CA THR A 9 12.72 41.39 9.59
C THR A 9 13.05 39.97 10.01
N THR A 10 12.35 39.44 11.01
CA THR A 10 12.28 38.00 11.27
C THR A 10 11.48 37.34 10.16
N ALA A 11 12.16 36.85 9.12
CA ALA A 11 11.56 35.93 8.16
C ALA A 11 11.40 34.57 8.86
N ALA A 12 10.20 34.31 9.40
CA ALA A 12 9.82 32.95 9.75
C ALA A 12 9.77 32.16 8.44
N ALA A 13 10.72 31.24 8.24
CA ALA A 13 10.60 30.24 7.20
C ALA A 13 9.36 29.41 7.52
N LEU A 14 8.26 29.65 6.78
CA LEU A 14 7.19 28.66 6.69
C LEU A 14 7.84 27.40 6.14
N LEU A 15 8.12 26.44 7.02
CA LEU A 15 8.30 25.05 6.63
C LEU A 15 7.01 24.69 5.89
N ALA A 16 7.08 24.66 4.56
CA ALA A 16 6.03 24.11 3.73
C ALA A 16 5.94 22.64 4.12
N ILE A 17 5.06 22.33 5.07
CA ILE A 17 4.70 20.97 5.42
C ILE A 17 4.15 20.40 4.12
N ALA A 18 4.86 19.42 3.55
CA ALA A 18 4.42 18.72 2.35
C ALA A 18 3.02 18.14 2.65
N GLN A 19 1.97 18.80 2.14
CA GLN A 19 0.65 18.21 2.09
C GLN A 19 0.60 17.47 0.75
N ALA A 20 1.18 16.29 0.73
CA ALA A 20 0.96 15.37 -0.37
C ALA A 20 -0.52 14.97 -0.34
N GLN A 21 -1.21 15.27 -1.43
CA GLN A 21 -2.65 15.11 -1.55
C GLN A 21 -3.00 14.85 -3.01
N LEU A 22 -4.15 14.19 -3.18
CA LEU A 22 -4.79 14.02 -4.47
C LEU A 22 -4.99 15.38 -5.14
N THR A 23 -4.86 15.42 -6.45
CA THR A 23 -5.02 16.64 -7.26
C THR A 23 -6.45 16.85 -7.75
N GLY A 24 -7.32 15.84 -7.59
CA GLY A 24 -8.70 15.88 -8.03
C GLY A 24 -9.49 14.65 -7.65
N ARG A 25 -10.56 14.39 -8.42
CA ARG A 25 -11.37 13.17 -8.29
C ARG A 25 -10.51 11.94 -8.59
N VAL A 26 -10.78 10.86 -7.87
CA VAL A 26 -10.32 9.51 -8.19
C VAL A 26 -11.54 8.61 -8.43
N GLY A 27 -11.31 7.42 -8.99
CA GLY A 27 -12.36 6.43 -9.23
C GLY A 27 -12.99 6.51 -10.63
N PRO A 28 -13.90 5.57 -10.95
CA PRO A 28 -14.61 5.53 -12.22
C PRO A 28 -15.50 6.76 -12.39
N LEU A 29 -15.75 7.14 -13.65
CA LEU A 29 -16.60 8.29 -14.00
C LEU A 29 -18.08 7.95 -13.91
N THR A 30 -18.45 6.72 -14.28
CA THR A 30 -19.81 6.17 -14.22
C THR A 30 -19.89 4.98 -13.27
N THR A 31 -21.05 4.79 -12.65
CA THR A 31 -21.24 3.73 -11.64
C THR A 31 -21.41 2.35 -12.28
N ALA A 32 -21.05 1.28 -11.57
CA ALA A 32 -21.34 -0.09 -11.99
C ALA A 32 -22.82 -0.32 -12.37
N ALA A 33 -23.77 0.32 -11.68
CA ALA A 33 -25.19 0.22 -12.00
C ALA A 33 -25.53 0.84 -13.37
N GLN A 34 -24.94 2.00 -13.69
CA GLN A 34 -25.11 2.65 -15.00
C GLN A 34 -24.52 1.78 -16.12
N LYS A 35 -23.33 1.21 -15.91
CA LYS A 35 -22.67 0.30 -16.86
C LYS A 35 -23.51 -0.97 -17.08
N ALA A 36 -23.98 -1.59 -16.00
CA ALA A 36 -24.83 -2.78 -16.05
C ALA A 36 -26.17 -2.53 -16.77
N ALA A 37 -26.75 -1.33 -16.62
CA ALA A 37 -28.00 -0.94 -17.26
C ALA A 37 -27.86 -0.74 -18.77
N ILE A 38 -26.66 -0.39 -19.25
CA ILE A 38 -26.34 -0.34 -20.69
C ILE A 38 -26.25 -1.76 -21.25
N LYS A 39 -25.36 -2.58 -20.68
CA LYS A 39 -25.21 -3.98 -21.08
C LYS A 39 -24.58 -4.77 -19.95
N THR A 40 -25.15 -5.93 -19.64
CA THR A 40 -24.53 -6.91 -18.74
C THR A 40 -24.08 -8.14 -19.54
N CYS A 41 -22.79 -8.46 -19.48
CA CYS A 41 -22.19 -9.63 -20.09
C CYS A 41 -21.87 -10.66 -19.00
N ASN A 42 -22.86 -11.47 -18.65
CA ASN A 42 -22.67 -12.58 -17.71
C ASN A 42 -21.84 -13.69 -18.37
N VAL A 43 -20.69 -14.04 -17.79
CA VAL A 43 -19.76 -15.04 -18.36
C VAL A 43 -20.40 -16.41 -18.64
N LEU A 44 -21.48 -16.75 -17.94
CA LEU A 44 -22.23 -17.99 -18.18
C LEU A 44 -22.89 -18.00 -19.58
N ASN A 45 -23.28 -16.83 -20.10
CA ASN A 45 -23.84 -16.68 -21.45
C ASN A 45 -22.77 -16.79 -22.55
N TYR A 46 -21.48 -16.77 -22.18
CA TYR A 46 -20.34 -16.91 -23.09
C TYR A 46 -19.65 -18.27 -22.92
N GLY A 47 -20.32 -19.24 -22.29
CA GLY A 47 -19.84 -20.61 -22.11
C GLY A 47 -19.12 -20.88 -20.80
N GLY A 48 -19.01 -19.89 -19.90
CA GLY A 48 -18.46 -20.07 -18.56
C GLY A 48 -19.32 -21.01 -17.72
N LYS A 49 -18.68 -21.79 -16.84
CA LYS A 49 -19.37 -22.68 -15.92
C LYS A 49 -18.76 -22.61 -14.54
N ALA A 50 -19.61 -22.45 -13.53
CA ALA A 50 -19.24 -22.47 -12.12
C ALA A 50 -19.06 -23.91 -11.60
N ASP A 51 -18.34 -24.75 -12.33
CA ASP A 51 -18.18 -26.19 -12.06
C ASP A 51 -16.77 -26.55 -11.54
N ASN A 52 -15.91 -25.54 -11.33
CA ASN A 52 -14.51 -25.70 -10.94
C ASN A 52 -13.67 -26.61 -11.85
N THR A 53 -14.05 -26.77 -13.12
CA THR A 53 -13.37 -27.65 -14.08
C THR A 53 -13.26 -27.05 -15.49
N THR A 54 -14.26 -26.30 -15.93
CA THR A 54 -14.30 -25.64 -17.23
C THR A 54 -13.54 -24.31 -17.16
N ASP A 55 -12.62 -24.09 -18.11
CA ASP A 55 -11.83 -22.85 -18.20
C ASP A 55 -12.72 -21.62 -18.44
N VAL A 56 -12.59 -20.62 -17.57
CA VAL A 56 -13.33 -19.36 -17.64
C VAL A 56 -12.63 -18.31 -18.49
N SER A 57 -11.37 -18.53 -18.89
CA SER A 57 -10.55 -17.54 -19.62
C SER A 57 -11.24 -17.03 -20.90
N GLY A 58 -11.62 -17.94 -21.80
CA GLY A 58 -12.32 -17.64 -23.05
C GLY A 58 -13.68 -16.97 -22.84
N PRO A 59 -14.58 -17.54 -22.02
CA PRO A 59 -15.85 -16.90 -21.68
C PRO A 59 -15.72 -15.49 -21.10
N LEU A 60 -14.75 -15.29 -20.19
CA LEU A 60 -14.48 -13.98 -19.59
C LEU A 60 -13.96 -12.98 -20.64
N TYR A 61 -13.03 -13.40 -21.50
CA TYR A 61 -12.51 -12.56 -22.56
C TYR A 61 -13.59 -12.18 -23.60
N ASN A 62 -14.43 -13.13 -24.01
CA ASN A 62 -15.52 -12.86 -24.95
C ASN A 62 -16.58 -11.93 -24.34
N ALA A 63 -16.94 -12.15 -23.06
CA ALA A 63 -17.82 -11.23 -22.34
C ALA A 63 -17.23 -9.81 -22.28
N TRP A 64 -15.91 -9.69 -22.10
CA TRP A 64 -15.23 -8.40 -22.15
C TRP A 64 -15.31 -7.73 -23.52
N LEU A 65 -15.00 -8.45 -24.60
CA LEU A 65 -15.11 -7.88 -25.96
C LEU A 65 -16.50 -7.30 -26.23
N ASP A 66 -17.53 -7.94 -25.68
CA ASP A 66 -18.92 -7.56 -25.83
C ASP A 66 -19.37 -6.39 -24.94
N CYS A 67 -18.72 -6.17 -23.79
CA CYS A 67 -19.12 -5.16 -22.79
C CYS A 67 -18.10 -4.05 -22.55
N ARG A 68 -16.92 -4.09 -23.18
CA ARG A 68 -15.85 -3.10 -22.95
C ARG A 68 -16.23 -1.67 -23.34
N ASP A 69 -17.29 -1.48 -24.12
CA ASP A 69 -17.78 -0.17 -24.55
C ASP A 69 -19.11 0.15 -23.83
N GLY A 70 -19.01 0.60 -22.57
CA GLY A 70 -20.15 1.04 -21.76
C GLY A 70 -20.80 -0.02 -20.86
N GLY A 71 -20.39 -1.29 -20.92
CA GLY A 71 -21.06 -2.40 -20.23
C GLY A 71 -20.35 -2.92 -18.98
N LEU A 72 -21.00 -3.88 -18.31
CA LEU A 72 -20.47 -4.60 -17.16
C LEU A 72 -20.31 -6.09 -17.47
N VAL A 73 -19.09 -6.61 -17.35
CA VAL A 73 -18.84 -8.04 -17.30
C VAL A 73 -19.21 -8.56 -15.91
N TYR A 74 -20.03 -9.61 -15.85
CA TYR A 74 -20.49 -10.20 -14.59
C TYR A 74 -20.01 -11.64 -14.45
N ILE A 75 -19.31 -11.94 -13.36
CA ILE A 75 -18.89 -13.28 -12.95
C ILE A 75 -19.69 -13.65 -11.71
N PRO A 76 -20.80 -14.40 -11.85
CA PRO A 76 -21.69 -14.73 -10.73
C PRO A 76 -21.02 -15.55 -9.64
N PRO A 77 -21.59 -15.62 -8.42
CA PRO A 77 -21.15 -16.54 -7.38
C PRO A 77 -20.99 -17.96 -7.89
N GLY A 78 -19.85 -18.59 -7.57
CA GLY A 78 -19.48 -19.90 -8.09
C GLY A 78 -17.97 -20.12 -8.09
N ASN A 79 -17.54 -21.35 -8.35
CA ASN A 79 -16.12 -21.70 -8.47
C ASN A 79 -15.78 -21.89 -9.95
N TYR A 80 -14.79 -21.15 -10.43
CA TYR A 80 -14.31 -21.15 -11.80
C TYR A 80 -12.84 -21.51 -11.82
N VAL A 81 -12.35 -22.13 -12.90
CA VAL A 81 -10.91 -22.34 -13.11
C VAL A 81 -10.42 -21.48 -14.27
N MET A 82 -9.16 -21.05 -14.21
CA MET A 82 -8.50 -20.31 -15.28
C MET A 82 -7.23 -21.04 -15.73
N ASP A 83 -7.20 -21.44 -17.00
CA ASP A 83 -6.03 -22.09 -17.63
C ASP A 83 -5.17 -21.12 -18.41
N SER A 84 -5.79 -20.14 -19.05
CA SER A 84 -5.12 -19.20 -19.94
C SER A 84 -5.25 -17.78 -19.43
N TRP A 85 -4.21 -16.99 -19.65
CA TRP A 85 -4.14 -15.59 -19.23
C TRP A 85 -4.81 -14.68 -20.25
N ILE A 86 -5.50 -13.64 -19.76
CA ILE A 86 -6.31 -12.75 -20.58
C ILE A 86 -5.81 -11.31 -20.50
N ASN A 87 -6.09 -10.55 -21.56
CA ASN A 87 -5.78 -9.13 -21.64
C ASN A 87 -7.04 -8.32 -21.98
N LEU A 88 -7.62 -7.69 -20.96
CA LEU A 88 -8.79 -6.84 -21.03
C LEU A 88 -8.38 -5.45 -21.50
N ARG A 89 -8.42 -5.25 -22.83
CA ARG A 89 -7.94 -4.01 -23.47
C ARG A 89 -9.05 -3.04 -23.81
N SER A 90 -8.70 -1.75 -23.76
CA SER A 90 -9.46 -0.66 -24.38
C SER A 90 -10.90 -0.56 -23.89
N GLY A 91 -11.10 -0.72 -22.59
CA GLY A 91 -12.40 -0.49 -21.97
C GLY A 91 -12.69 1.00 -21.86
N ASN A 92 -13.91 1.40 -22.19
CA ASN A 92 -14.40 2.76 -22.02
C ASN A 92 -15.75 2.72 -21.32
N ALA A 93 -15.85 3.32 -20.12
CA ALA A 93 -17.02 3.23 -19.25
C ALA A 93 -17.43 1.76 -18.99
N ALA A 94 -16.45 0.91 -18.66
CA ALA A 94 -16.64 -0.53 -18.52
C ALA A 94 -16.32 -1.01 -17.09
N GLY A 95 -16.71 -2.24 -16.78
CA GLY A 95 -16.33 -2.85 -15.50
C GLY A 95 -16.35 -4.37 -15.50
N VAL A 96 -15.76 -4.94 -14.46
CA VAL A 96 -15.79 -6.36 -14.15
C VAL A 96 -16.26 -6.54 -12.71
N GLN A 97 -17.40 -7.21 -12.54
CA GLN A 97 -17.91 -7.62 -11.24
C GLN A 97 -17.59 -9.10 -11.01
N LEU A 98 -16.62 -9.36 -10.12
CA LEU A 98 -16.20 -10.68 -9.65
C LEU A 98 -16.95 -11.03 -8.36
N ASP A 99 -18.06 -11.76 -8.46
CA ASP A 99 -18.75 -12.34 -7.29
C ASP A 99 -18.43 -13.82 -7.07
N GLY A 100 -17.79 -14.45 -8.05
CA GLY A 100 -17.26 -15.81 -7.96
C GLY A 100 -15.83 -15.90 -7.42
N ILE A 101 -15.31 -17.13 -7.40
CA ILE A 101 -13.92 -17.43 -7.08
C ILE A 101 -13.25 -18.00 -8.33
N ILE A 102 -12.14 -17.40 -8.76
CA ILE A 102 -11.30 -17.91 -9.85
C ILE A 102 -10.12 -18.66 -9.24
N TYR A 103 -10.00 -19.96 -9.53
CA TYR A 103 -8.85 -20.78 -9.18
C TYR A 103 -7.88 -20.85 -10.35
N ARG A 104 -6.60 -20.54 -10.11
CA ARG A 104 -5.55 -20.78 -11.10
C ARG A 104 -5.39 -22.29 -11.31
N ARG A 105 -5.45 -22.73 -12.57
CA ARG A 105 -5.00 -24.07 -13.00
C ARG A 105 -3.84 -23.98 -14.00
N GLY A 106 -3.82 -22.94 -14.83
CA GLY A 106 -2.71 -22.66 -15.75
C GLY A 106 -1.37 -22.51 -15.03
N THR A 107 -0.29 -22.90 -15.70
CA THR A 107 1.08 -22.89 -15.12
C THR A 107 2.05 -21.97 -15.87
N ASP A 108 1.59 -21.34 -16.95
CA ASP A 108 2.39 -20.42 -17.74
C ASP A 108 2.85 -19.22 -16.91
N GLY A 109 4.04 -18.71 -17.22
CA GLY A 109 4.48 -17.42 -16.69
C GLY A 109 3.62 -16.26 -17.20
N GLY A 110 3.89 -15.05 -16.70
CA GLY A 110 3.15 -13.84 -17.10
C GLY A 110 2.19 -13.38 -16.02
N THR A 111 1.02 -12.89 -16.41
CA THR A 111 0.01 -12.30 -15.52
C THR A 111 -1.37 -12.84 -15.88
N MET A 112 -2.11 -13.40 -14.92
CA MET A 112 -3.41 -14.03 -15.16
C MET A 112 -4.42 -13.08 -15.83
N ILE A 113 -4.57 -11.87 -15.29
CA ILE A 113 -5.47 -10.84 -15.83
C ILE A 113 -4.68 -9.54 -16.01
N THR A 114 -4.49 -9.14 -17.26
CA THR A 114 -3.99 -7.80 -17.59
C THR A 114 -5.15 -6.90 -17.99
N ILE A 115 -5.26 -5.72 -17.40
CA ILE A 115 -6.18 -4.65 -17.78
C ILE A 115 -5.33 -3.55 -18.40
N ARG A 116 -5.66 -3.10 -19.62
CA ARG A 116 -4.80 -2.14 -20.33
C ARG A 116 -5.54 -1.14 -21.16
N GLY A 117 -5.13 0.14 -21.07
CA GLY A 117 -5.64 1.18 -21.95
C GLY A 117 -7.12 1.48 -21.67
N CYS A 118 -7.57 1.34 -20.42
CA CYS A 118 -8.96 1.55 -20.04
C CYS A 118 -9.19 2.97 -19.52
N ASN A 119 -10.37 3.52 -19.77
CA ASN A 119 -10.82 4.80 -19.23
C ASN A 119 -12.22 4.63 -18.63
N ASP A 120 -12.45 5.17 -17.42
CA ASP A 120 -13.69 4.92 -16.66
C ASP A 120 -13.91 3.42 -16.41
N PHE A 121 -13.05 2.82 -15.57
CA PHE A 121 -13.00 1.38 -15.34
C PHE A 121 -13.25 1.00 -13.87
N GLU A 122 -13.96 -0.09 -13.62
CA GLU A 122 -14.18 -0.60 -12.27
C GLU A 122 -13.98 -2.12 -12.21
N PHE A 123 -13.11 -2.62 -11.34
CA PHE A 123 -12.97 -4.04 -11.03
C PHE A 123 -13.33 -4.28 -9.57
N PHE A 124 -14.39 -5.02 -9.31
CA PHE A 124 -14.92 -5.13 -7.95
C PHE A 124 -15.64 -6.43 -7.66
N SER A 125 -15.90 -6.70 -6.38
CA SER A 125 -16.93 -7.67 -5.98
C SER A 125 -18.14 -6.93 -5.43
N GLY A 126 -19.34 -7.26 -5.91
CA GLY A 126 -20.57 -6.73 -5.34
C GLY A 126 -20.88 -7.35 -3.97
N THR A 127 -20.35 -8.53 -3.69
CA THR A 127 -20.63 -9.29 -2.47
C THR A 127 -19.55 -9.18 -1.39
N SER A 128 -18.42 -8.52 -1.70
CA SER A 128 -17.20 -8.54 -0.88
C SER A 128 -16.64 -9.96 -0.60
N LYS A 129 -17.01 -10.92 -1.46
CA LYS A 129 -16.64 -12.35 -1.34
C LYS A 129 -15.98 -12.90 -2.59
N GLY A 130 -15.93 -12.11 -3.67
CA GLY A 130 -15.18 -12.45 -4.86
C GLY A 130 -13.70 -12.67 -4.54
N ALA A 131 -13.07 -13.61 -5.22
CA ALA A 131 -11.67 -13.91 -4.97
C ALA A 131 -10.92 -14.49 -6.17
N ILE A 132 -9.60 -14.34 -6.15
CA ILE A 132 -8.68 -15.12 -6.99
C ILE A 132 -7.80 -15.98 -6.06
N GLN A 133 -7.85 -17.29 -6.26
CA GLN A 133 -7.01 -18.27 -5.57
C GLN A 133 -5.92 -18.75 -6.51
N GLY A 134 -4.68 -18.35 -6.23
CA GLY A 134 -3.52 -18.65 -7.06
C GLY A 134 -2.87 -20.01 -6.85
N GLY A 135 -3.05 -20.67 -5.71
CA GLY A 135 -2.32 -21.91 -5.44
C GLY A 135 -0.80 -21.74 -5.60
N GLY A 136 -0.26 -20.59 -5.19
CA GLY A 136 1.16 -20.27 -5.18
C GLY A 136 2.00 -21.30 -4.43
N TRP A 137 1.44 -21.98 -3.43
CA TRP A 137 2.09 -23.11 -2.76
C TRP A 137 2.57 -24.22 -3.72
N GLU A 138 1.96 -24.38 -4.89
CA GLU A 138 2.39 -25.36 -5.91
C GLU A 138 3.76 -25.01 -6.52
N PHE A 139 4.12 -23.73 -6.56
CA PHE A 139 5.40 -23.23 -7.07
C PHE A 139 6.39 -22.93 -5.94
N LEU A 140 5.92 -22.17 -4.94
CA LEU A 140 6.77 -21.61 -3.89
C LEU A 140 7.29 -22.67 -2.91
N LYS A 141 6.68 -23.86 -2.83
CA LYS A 141 7.23 -24.99 -2.06
C LYS A 141 8.58 -25.49 -2.62
N ASP A 142 8.79 -25.32 -3.92
CA ASP A 142 9.98 -25.75 -4.65
C ASP A 142 10.91 -24.55 -4.98
N ASP A 143 10.71 -23.41 -4.31
CA ASP A 143 11.41 -22.13 -4.54
C ASP A 143 11.33 -21.64 -6.01
N LEU A 144 10.21 -21.94 -6.68
CA LEU A 144 9.88 -21.44 -8.00
C LEU A 144 8.81 -20.35 -7.93
N TYR A 145 8.78 -19.49 -8.94
CA TYR A 145 7.74 -18.47 -9.13
C TYR A 145 6.85 -18.83 -10.32
N GLY A 146 5.57 -18.49 -10.20
CA GLY A 146 4.57 -18.68 -11.26
C GLY A 146 4.06 -17.36 -11.84
N PRO A 147 2.80 -17.32 -12.33
CA PRO A 147 2.19 -16.09 -12.83
C PRO A 147 1.89 -15.09 -11.70
N ARG A 148 1.80 -13.81 -12.08
CA ARG A 148 1.23 -12.73 -11.25
C ARG A 148 -0.30 -12.75 -11.38
N PHE A 149 -1.03 -12.16 -10.43
CA PHE A 149 -2.50 -12.07 -10.56
C PHE A 149 -2.96 -11.00 -11.53
N ILE A 150 -2.87 -9.72 -11.13
CA ILE A 150 -3.47 -8.62 -11.87
C ILE A 150 -2.41 -7.57 -12.21
N ARG A 151 -2.41 -7.13 -13.46
CA ARG A 151 -1.63 -5.96 -13.89
C ARG A 151 -2.57 -4.96 -14.56
N VAL A 152 -2.53 -3.71 -14.10
CA VAL A 152 -3.29 -2.59 -14.66
C VAL A 152 -2.29 -1.65 -15.31
N GLU A 153 -2.42 -1.44 -16.61
CA GLU A 153 -1.51 -0.62 -17.41
C GLU A 153 -2.28 0.51 -18.10
N GLN A 154 -1.73 1.73 -18.15
CA GLN A 154 -2.24 2.80 -19.02
C GLN A 154 -3.75 3.04 -18.81
N THR A 155 -4.18 3.07 -17.56
CA THR A 155 -5.60 3.08 -17.19
C THR A 155 -5.94 4.28 -16.32
N HIS A 156 -7.01 4.97 -16.66
CA HIS A 156 -7.36 6.27 -16.09
C HIS A 156 -8.80 6.29 -15.57
N SER A 157 -9.06 7.06 -14.52
CA SER A 157 -10.36 7.16 -13.85
C SER A 157 -10.90 5.76 -13.51
N PHE A 158 -10.29 5.11 -12.53
CA PHE A 158 -10.57 3.71 -12.24
C PHE A 158 -10.69 3.41 -10.76
N SER A 159 -11.36 2.30 -10.42
CA SER A 159 -11.25 1.71 -9.09
C SER A 159 -11.09 0.20 -9.11
N MET A 160 -10.45 -0.33 -8.07
CA MET A 160 -10.27 -1.74 -7.82
C MET A 160 -10.54 -2.06 -6.35
N HIS A 161 -11.62 -2.79 -6.04
CA HIS A 161 -12.04 -2.93 -4.65
C HIS A 161 -12.91 -4.13 -4.28
N GLY A 162 -12.90 -4.48 -3.00
CA GLY A 162 -13.90 -5.38 -2.42
C GLY A 162 -13.68 -6.86 -2.72
N PHE A 163 -12.48 -7.33 -2.99
CA PHE A 163 -12.22 -8.76 -3.23
C PHE A 163 -10.96 -9.26 -2.54
N ALA A 164 -10.81 -10.58 -2.47
CA ALA A 164 -9.63 -11.23 -1.91
C ALA A 164 -8.70 -11.74 -3.02
N LEU A 165 -7.40 -11.56 -2.83
CA LEU A 165 -6.36 -12.20 -3.63
C LEU A 165 -5.57 -13.14 -2.72
N VAL A 166 -5.49 -14.42 -3.08
CA VAL A 166 -4.99 -15.44 -2.15
C VAL A 166 -3.96 -16.34 -2.81
N ASP A 167 -2.81 -16.44 -2.16
CA ASP A 167 -1.68 -17.30 -2.49
C ASP A 167 -1.22 -17.12 -3.94
N SER A 168 -0.76 -15.91 -4.26
CA SER A 168 -0.18 -15.61 -5.58
C SER A 168 1.12 -16.37 -5.76
N PRO A 169 1.36 -17.01 -6.92
CA PRO A 169 2.65 -17.61 -7.24
C PRO A 169 3.81 -16.61 -7.41
N ALA A 170 3.50 -15.31 -7.52
CA ALA A 170 4.43 -14.19 -7.59
C ALA A 170 3.71 -12.91 -7.11
N TYR A 171 3.76 -11.81 -7.86
CA TYR A 171 3.12 -10.54 -7.49
C TYR A 171 1.59 -10.65 -7.49
N TYR A 172 0.96 -9.94 -6.56
CA TYR A 172 -0.49 -9.81 -6.47
C TYR A 172 -1.00 -8.75 -7.44
N THR A 173 -0.54 -7.50 -7.31
CA THR A 173 -1.01 -6.41 -8.17
C THR A 173 0.12 -5.50 -8.61
N VAL A 174 0.06 -5.10 -9.88
CA VAL A 174 0.97 -4.10 -10.46
C VAL A 174 0.13 -3.05 -11.17
N PHE A 175 0.35 -1.79 -10.84
CA PHE A 175 -0.25 -0.63 -11.47
C PHE A 175 0.86 0.17 -12.15
N ASP A 176 0.75 0.33 -13.47
CA ASP A 176 1.79 0.90 -14.32
C ASP A 176 1.18 1.96 -15.23
N ASP A 177 1.67 3.20 -15.12
CA ASP A 177 1.16 4.35 -15.88
C ASP A 177 -0.36 4.53 -15.71
N VAL A 178 -0.82 4.58 -14.45
CA VAL A 178 -2.24 4.76 -14.11
C VAL A 178 -2.53 6.15 -13.56
N SER A 179 -3.77 6.64 -13.71
CA SER A 179 -4.18 7.89 -13.05
C SER A 179 -5.62 7.91 -12.56
N ASP A 180 -5.89 8.84 -11.63
CA ASP A 180 -7.24 9.11 -11.11
C ASP A 180 -7.88 7.84 -10.53
N GLY A 181 -7.06 7.09 -9.77
CA GLY A 181 -7.35 5.73 -9.33
C GLY A 181 -7.74 5.63 -7.85
N GLU A 182 -8.61 4.69 -7.51
CA GLU A 182 -8.96 4.36 -6.11
C GLU A 182 -8.85 2.84 -5.88
N ILE A 183 -8.02 2.41 -4.92
CA ILE A 183 -7.74 1.00 -4.65
C ILE A 183 -8.00 0.71 -3.17
N TYR A 184 -9.00 -0.11 -2.86
CA TYR A 184 -9.43 -0.25 -1.46
C TYR A 184 -10.22 -1.50 -1.11
N ASN A 185 -10.36 -1.78 0.19
CA ASN A 185 -11.09 -2.94 0.70
C ASN A 185 -10.63 -4.25 0.06
N ILE A 186 -9.33 -4.47 0.00
CA ILE A 186 -8.72 -5.69 -0.54
C ILE A 186 -7.94 -6.39 0.57
N ILE A 187 -8.02 -7.72 0.59
CA ILE A 187 -7.13 -8.55 1.38
C ILE A 187 -6.24 -9.37 0.45
N MET A 188 -4.94 -9.31 0.69
CA MET A 188 -3.92 -10.10 0.01
C MET A 188 -3.26 -11.02 1.04
N ARG A 189 -3.26 -12.33 0.79
CA ARG A 189 -2.68 -13.28 1.75
C ARG A 189 -1.99 -14.44 1.06
N GLY A 190 -0.76 -14.76 1.42
CA GLY A 190 -0.03 -15.90 0.87
C GLY A 190 1.24 -16.24 1.63
N ILE A 191 2.09 -17.02 0.98
CA ILE A 191 3.39 -17.44 1.50
C ILE A 191 4.33 -16.24 1.59
N THR A 192 5.03 -16.13 2.71
CA THR A 192 5.89 -14.99 3.02
C THR A 192 7.31 -15.19 2.47
N VAL A 193 7.46 -15.12 1.15
CA VAL A 193 8.76 -15.16 0.44
C VAL A 193 8.93 -13.94 -0.48
N GLY A 194 10.16 -13.61 -0.86
CA GLY A 194 10.41 -12.51 -1.81
C GLY A 194 9.69 -12.71 -3.15
N MET A 195 9.56 -11.66 -3.94
CA MET A 195 8.78 -11.61 -5.20
C MET A 195 7.29 -11.94 -5.05
N THR A 196 6.70 -11.74 -3.87
CA THR A 196 5.25 -11.87 -3.63
C THR A 196 4.60 -10.51 -3.37
N ASP A 197 5.07 -9.49 -4.09
CA ASP A 197 4.71 -8.07 -3.99
C ASP A 197 3.18 -7.87 -3.98
N GLY A 198 2.69 -7.09 -3.03
CA GLY A 198 1.27 -6.81 -2.83
C GLY A 198 0.75 -5.81 -3.85
N VAL A 199 1.08 -4.53 -3.63
CA VAL A 199 0.74 -3.41 -4.51
C VAL A 199 2.02 -2.72 -4.96
N ASP A 200 2.36 -2.89 -6.24
CA ASP A 200 3.36 -2.06 -6.91
C ASP A 200 2.66 -0.94 -7.69
N LEU A 201 2.98 0.32 -7.43
CA LEU A 201 2.28 1.47 -8.00
C LEU A 201 3.21 2.47 -8.69
N ALA A 202 3.03 2.63 -10.01
CA ALA A 202 3.50 3.76 -10.79
C ALA A 202 2.30 4.52 -11.38
N GLY A 203 2.07 5.76 -10.94
CA GLY A 203 0.93 6.53 -11.43
C GLY A 203 0.77 7.91 -10.78
N SER A 204 -0.26 8.64 -11.21
CA SER A 204 -0.55 10.00 -10.74
C SER A 204 -1.97 10.17 -10.21
N ASN A 205 -2.16 10.86 -9.09
CA ASN A 205 -3.49 11.09 -8.49
C ASN A 205 -4.19 9.75 -8.16
N VAL A 206 -3.59 8.95 -7.27
CA VAL A 206 -4.13 7.65 -6.86
C VAL A 206 -4.28 7.58 -5.35
N TRP A 207 -5.45 7.11 -4.91
CA TRP A 207 -5.76 6.86 -3.51
C TRP A 207 -5.76 5.35 -3.24
N VAL A 208 -4.90 4.91 -2.32
CA VAL A 208 -4.82 3.52 -1.87
C VAL A 208 -5.19 3.49 -0.40
N HIS A 209 -6.23 2.77 -0.01
CA HIS A 209 -6.61 2.70 1.40
C HIS A 209 -7.32 1.43 1.81
N ASP A 210 -7.32 1.13 3.10
CA ASP A 210 -8.08 0.01 3.66
C ASP A 210 -7.69 -1.34 3.02
N ILE A 211 -6.39 -1.67 3.08
CA ILE A 211 -5.81 -2.90 2.54
C ILE A 211 -5.04 -3.64 3.63
N GLU A 212 -5.27 -4.96 3.75
CA GLU A 212 -4.44 -5.88 4.54
C GLU A 212 -3.62 -6.76 3.62
N ILE A 213 -2.30 -6.84 3.87
CA ILE A 213 -1.37 -7.64 3.06
C ILE A 213 -0.54 -8.54 3.96
N THR A 214 -0.55 -9.84 3.64
CA THR A 214 0.39 -10.84 4.17
C THR A 214 1.13 -11.49 3.02
N ASN A 215 2.44 -11.25 2.95
CA ASN A 215 3.34 -11.72 1.89
C ASN A 215 4.79 -11.71 2.39
N GLY A 216 5.79 -11.87 1.51
CA GLY A 216 7.20 -11.81 1.90
C GLY A 216 8.01 -10.71 1.26
N ASP A 217 7.36 -9.81 0.53
CA ASP A 217 7.99 -8.70 -0.16
C ASP A 217 7.12 -7.43 0.00
N GLU A 218 7.14 -6.53 -0.97
CA GLU A 218 6.45 -5.24 -0.94
C GLU A 218 4.99 -5.32 -0.45
N CYS A 219 4.63 -4.47 0.51
CA CYS A 219 3.26 -4.23 0.96
C CYS A 219 2.59 -3.29 -0.04
N VAL A 220 2.61 -1.97 0.19
CA VAL A 220 2.24 -0.95 -0.81
C VAL A 220 3.48 -0.12 -1.16
N THR A 221 3.98 -0.31 -2.38
CA THR A 221 5.26 0.25 -2.81
C THR A 221 5.12 1.15 -4.03
N VAL A 222 5.65 2.37 -3.91
CA VAL A 222 5.66 3.36 -4.98
C VAL A 222 6.89 3.16 -5.86
N LYS A 223 6.68 3.16 -7.17
CA LYS A 223 7.72 3.05 -8.21
C LYS A 223 7.92 4.39 -8.93
N SER A 224 8.96 4.46 -9.74
CA SER A 224 9.34 5.65 -10.52
C SER A 224 8.21 6.17 -11.41
N GLY A 225 8.13 7.49 -11.62
CA GLY A 225 7.11 8.13 -12.45
C GLY A 225 5.83 8.50 -11.71
N SER A 226 5.83 8.41 -10.37
CA SER A 226 4.63 8.61 -9.56
C SER A 226 4.49 10.03 -9.02
N SER A 227 3.25 10.53 -8.96
CA SER A 227 2.99 11.78 -8.24
C SER A 227 1.61 11.85 -7.58
N ASN A 228 1.46 12.68 -6.56
CA ASN A 228 0.14 12.97 -5.96
C ASN A 228 -0.56 11.69 -5.46
N LEU A 229 0.13 10.93 -4.62
CA LEU A 229 -0.36 9.67 -4.08
C LEU A 229 -0.80 9.85 -2.63
N LEU A 230 -1.97 9.29 -2.29
CA LEU A 230 -2.44 9.16 -0.92
C LEU A 230 -2.56 7.68 -0.59
N ILE A 231 -1.79 7.21 0.38
CA ILE A 231 -1.73 5.81 0.80
C ILE A 231 -2.03 5.78 2.29
N GLU A 232 -3.19 5.23 2.70
CA GLU A 232 -3.57 5.30 4.12
C GLU A 232 -4.41 4.15 4.66
N SER A 233 -4.35 3.92 5.97
CA SER A 233 -5.03 2.77 6.60
C SER A 233 -4.58 1.44 5.97
N ILE A 234 -3.26 1.21 6.01
CA ILE A 234 -2.63 0.00 5.47
C ILE A 234 -2.18 -0.89 6.61
N HIS A 235 -2.56 -2.17 6.56
CA HIS A 235 -2.13 -3.20 7.51
C HIS A 235 -1.18 -4.19 6.82
N CYS A 236 0.12 -3.98 6.98
CA CYS A 236 1.14 -4.94 6.56
C CYS A 236 1.30 -5.99 7.66
N ASN A 237 0.69 -7.16 7.49
CA ASN A 237 0.53 -8.19 8.51
C ASN A 237 1.41 -9.41 8.19
N ILE A 238 2.68 -9.34 8.62
CA ILE A 238 3.80 -10.17 8.16
C ILE A 238 4.02 -9.97 6.66
N SER A 239 4.93 -9.06 6.34
CA SER A 239 5.19 -8.58 4.98
C SER A 239 6.64 -8.12 4.88
N GLY A 240 7.17 -8.00 3.66
CA GLY A 240 8.41 -7.25 3.45
C GLY A 240 8.24 -5.78 3.87
N GLY A 241 7.05 -5.22 3.67
CA GLY A 241 6.70 -3.88 4.14
C GLY A 241 6.57 -2.84 3.02
N ASN A 242 6.30 -1.58 3.37
CA ASN A 242 6.13 -0.52 2.37
C ASN A 242 7.48 0.05 1.94
N ALA A 243 7.59 0.38 0.67
CA ALA A 243 8.79 0.99 0.11
C ALA A 243 8.49 2.11 -0.88
N ILE A 244 9.53 2.86 -1.18
CA ILE A 244 9.63 3.61 -2.44
C ILE A 244 10.88 3.06 -3.15
N GLY A 245 10.67 2.42 -4.31
CA GLY A 245 11.73 1.86 -5.12
C GLY A 245 11.62 0.36 -5.43
N SER A 246 12.69 -0.30 -5.84
CA SER A 246 14.03 0.28 -6.06
C SER A 246 14.04 1.31 -7.20
N LEU A 247 14.74 2.43 -7.00
CA LEU A 247 14.78 3.57 -7.93
C LEU A 247 16.06 3.57 -8.80
N GLY A 248 15.91 3.95 -10.07
CA GLY A 248 16.94 4.16 -11.11
C GLY A 248 16.32 4.00 -12.51
N THR A 249 16.75 4.61 -13.62
CA THR A 249 17.58 5.81 -13.87
C THR A 249 16.65 6.93 -14.38
N GLY A 250 16.81 8.19 -13.93
CA GLY A 250 15.97 9.34 -14.33
C GLY A 250 14.73 9.62 -13.46
N THR A 251 14.60 8.93 -12.34
CA THR A 251 13.45 8.89 -11.42
C THR A 251 12.82 10.26 -11.14
N SER A 252 11.50 10.32 -11.29
CA SER A 252 10.65 11.45 -10.91
C SER A 252 9.56 10.93 -10.00
N ILE A 253 9.64 11.25 -8.70
CA ILE A 253 8.57 11.00 -7.73
C ILE A 253 8.31 12.28 -6.94
N SER A 254 7.05 12.68 -6.81
CA SER A 254 6.69 13.80 -5.93
C SER A 254 5.35 13.65 -5.23
N ASP A 255 5.21 14.31 -4.09
CA ASP A 255 3.91 14.52 -3.45
C ASP A 255 3.21 13.20 -3.07
N VAL A 256 3.88 12.39 -2.24
CA VAL A 256 3.38 11.10 -1.74
C VAL A 256 3.15 11.16 -0.23
N LEU A 257 1.93 10.85 0.22
CA LEU A 257 1.58 10.74 1.63
C LEU A 257 1.25 9.29 1.98
N TYR A 258 2.03 8.72 2.88
CA TYR A 258 1.67 7.53 3.65
C TYR A 258 1.11 7.98 5.01
N ARG A 259 -0.12 7.57 5.35
CA ARG A 259 -0.76 7.94 6.62
C ARG A 259 -1.46 6.77 7.30
N ASN A 260 -1.39 6.66 8.62
CA ASN A 260 -2.05 5.56 9.36
C ASN A 260 -1.56 4.19 8.86
N ILE A 261 -0.24 3.97 8.95
CA ILE A 261 0.40 2.74 8.50
C ILE A 261 0.66 1.84 9.71
N TYR A 262 0.09 0.64 9.69
CA TYR A 262 0.29 -0.35 10.73
C TYR A 262 1.09 -1.55 10.17
N CYS A 263 2.21 -1.86 10.80
CA CYS A 263 3.10 -2.94 10.40
C CYS A 263 3.31 -3.93 11.54
N ASN A 264 2.83 -5.16 11.37
CA ASN A 264 3.15 -6.28 12.24
C ASN A 264 4.20 -7.15 11.55
N GLN A 265 5.41 -7.21 12.10
CA GLN A 265 6.56 -7.92 11.51
C GLN A 265 6.81 -7.54 10.04
N ALA A 266 6.77 -6.25 9.74
CA ALA A 266 6.99 -5.69 8.40
C ALA A 266 7.70 -4.33 8.49
N ASP A 267 8.36 -3.93 7.40
CA ASP A 267 9.10 -2.66 7.34
C ASP A 267 8.16 -1.49 6.95
N PRO A 268 7.96 -0.46 7.79
CA PRO A 268 7.00 0.60 7.47
C PRO A 268 7.44 1.58 6.38
N ALA A 269 8.74 1.86 6.27
CA ALA A 269 9.27 2.72 5.22
C ALA A 269 10.69 2.31 4.83
N TYR A 270 10.82 1.86 3.59
CA TYR A 270 12.11 1.65 2.94
C TYR A 270 12.19 2.45 1.63
N LEU A 271 12.90 3.58 1.63
CA LEU A 271 13.27 4.27 0.41
C LEU A 271 14.61 3.71 -0.10
N LYS A 272 14.59 3.06 -1.25
CA LYS A 272 15.75 2.34 -1.82
C LYS A 272 16.06 2.80 -3.23
N THR A 273 17.31 3.21 -3.46
CA THR A 273 17.82 3.54 -4.80
C THR A 273 19.00 2.63 -5.14
N ASN A 274 19.16 2.36 -6.43
CA ASN A 274 20.24 1.53 -6.97
C ASN A 274 20.72 2.21 -8.25
N ASN A 275 21.74 3.07 -8.12
CA ASN A 275 22.14 4.01 -9.16
C ASN A 275 20.99 5.01 -9.50
N GLY A 276 21.12 5.77 -10.58
CA GLY A 276 20.06 6.61 -11.11
C GLY A 276 20.36 8.11 -11.14
N SER A 277 19.31 8.86 -11.43
CA SER A 277 19.29 10.33 -11.52
C SER A 277 17.86 10.84 -11.28
N GLY A 278 17.65 12.14 -11.25
CA GLY A 278 16.33 12.75 -11.06
C GLY A 278 16.03 13.08 -9.60
N THR A 279 14.75 13.13 -9.22
CA THR A 279 14.32 13.61 -7.89
C THR A 279 13.22 12.75 -7.27
N VAL A 280 13.32 12.57 -5.95
CA VAL A 280 12.19 12.22 -5.08
C VAL A 280 11.98 13.39 -4.14
N LYS A 281 10.76 13.96 -4.11
CA LYS A 281 10.50 15.14 -3.28
C LYS A 281 9.10 15.16 -2.65
N ASN A 282 8.96 15.89 -1.56
CA ASN A 282 7.66 16.12 -0.90
C ASN A 282 7.00 14.79 -0.49
N ILE A 283 7.74 13.97 0.26
CA ILE A 283 7.24 12.69 0.75
C ILE A 283 6.94 12.80 2.23
N MET A 284 5.84 12.23 2.68
CA MET A 284 5.49 12.19 4.09
C MET A 284 5.04 10.80 4.52
N TRP A 285 5.54 10.36 5.67
CA TRP A 285 4.95 9.31 6.48
C TRP A 285 4.45 9.91 7.80
N ASP A 286 3.13 9.94 8.00
CA ASP A 286 2.49 10.42 9.24
C ASP A 286 1.68 9.31 9.92
N ASN A 287 1.84 9.16 11.23
CA ASN A 287 1.12 8.19 12.06
C ASN A 287 1.41 6.73 11.65
N VAL A 288 2.56 6.25 12.12
CA VAL A 288 3.06 4.90 11.84
C VAL A 288 3.22 4.10 13.13
N ILE A 289 2.69 2.88 13.13
CA ILE A 289 2.84 1.90 14.20
C ILE A 289 3.56 0.67 13.67
N VAL A 290 4.63 0.26 14.34
CA VAL A 290 5.45 -0.88 13.91
C VAL A 290 5.78 -1.84 15.05
N HIS A 291 5.38 -3.09 14.92
CA HIS A 291 5.71 -4.14 15.88
C HIS A 291 6.57 -5.21 15.19
N GLY A 292 7.88 -5.00 15.23
CA GLY A 292 8.86 -5.86 14.56
C GLY A 292 9.38 -5.22 13.27
N GLY A 293 9.72 -6.04 12.28
CA GLY A 293 10.39 -5.57 11.08
C GLY A 293 11.90 -5.52 11.22
N ALA A 294 12.57 -5.65 10.08
CA ALA A 294 14.00 -5.67 9.95
C ALA A 294 14.56 -4.24 9.80
N TYR A 295 13.89 -3.41 9.01
CA TYR A 295 14.25 -2.03 8.71
C TYR A 295 13.04 -1.13 8.99
N VAL A 296 13.05 -0.42 10.11
CA VAL A 296 11.87 0.33 10.55
C VAL A 296 11.71 1.63 9.77
N LEU A 297 12.66 2.55 9.91
CA LEU A 297 12.74 3.76 9.10
C LEU A 297 14.06 3.69 8.34
N ALA A 298 13.99 3.39 7.05
CA ALA A 298 15.17 3.22 6.22
C ALA A 298 15.12 4.04 4.93
N LEU A 299 16.21 4.75 4.68
CA LEU A 299 16.60 5.36 3.42
C LEU A 299 18.00 4.82 3.13
N ASN A 300 18.15 4.12 2.00
CA ASN A 300 19.42 3.58 1.54
C ASN A 300 19.59 3.85 0.04
N GLU A 301 20.48 4.78 -0.28
CA GLU A 301 20.81 5.10 -1.68
C GLU A 301 21.89 4.21 -2.29
N GLY A 302 22.34 3.19 -1.56
CA GLY A 302 23.16 2.10 -2.07
C GLY A 302 22.47 0.76 -1.84
N TRP A 303 21.23 0.62 -2.29
CA TRP A 303 20.56 -0.67 -2.26
C TRP A 303 21.16 -1.55 -3.36
N GLY A 304 22.16 -2.37 -2.98
CA GLY A 304 23.02 -3.11 -3.90
C GLY A 304 24.50 -2.82 -3.62
N GLU A 305 25.36 -2.99 -4.62
CA GLU A 305 26.80 -2.64 -4.53
C GLU A 305 27.13 -1.27 -5.17
N ASP A 306 26.22 -0.69 -5.95
CA ASP A 306 26.48 0.53 -6.75
C ASP A 306 25.52 1.67 -6.40
N ARG A 307 26.08 2.84 -6.06
CA ARG A 307 25.33 4.09 -5.83
C ARG A 307 25.19 4.92 -7.11
N GLY A 308 25.93 4.57 -8.17
CA GLY A 308 26.07 5.38 -9.37
C GLY A 308 26.90 6.64 -9.12
N SER A 309 27.23 7.38 -10.18
CA SER A 309 27.95 8.65 -10.07
C SER A 309 27.03 9.88 -10.07
N THR A 310 25.75 9.71 -10.39
CA THR A 310 24.78 10.82 -10.52
C THR A 310 23.72 10.87 -9.44
N GLY A 311 23.43 9.76 -8.74
CA GLY A 311 22.48 9.61 -7.62
C GLY A 311 21.05 10.13 -7.84
N VAL A 312 20.08 9.66 -7.06
CA VAL A 312 18.71 10.21 -7.10
C VAL A 312 18.60 11.32 -6.04
N GLN A 313 18.27 12.55 -6.40
CA GLN A 313 18.20 13.62 -5.42
C GLN A 313 16.95 13.50 -4.54
N LEU A 314 17.13 13.18 -3.26
CA LEU A 314 16.05 13.12 -2.28
C LEU A 314 15.91 14.46 -1.53
N THR A 315 14.73 15.08 -1.56
CA THR A 315 14.48 16.36 -0.89
C THR A 315 13.14 16.43 -0.19
N ASN A 316 13.03 17.21 0.89
CA ASN A 316 11.77 17.46 1.58
C ASN A 316 11.01 16.16 1.96
N LEU A 317 11.65 15.35 2.81
CA LEU A 317 11.07 14.11 3.33
C LEU A 317 10.66 14.32 4.79
N THR A 318 9.42 14.02 5.14
CA THR A 318 8.91 14.18 6.51
C THR A 318 8.47 12.84 7.09
N PHE A 319 9.06 12.49 8.24
CA PHE A 319 8.64 11.36 9.05
C PHE A 319 8.11 11.90 10.37
N LYS A 320 6.83 11.65 10.65
CA LYS A 320 6.12 12.27 11.76
C LYS A 320 5.25 11.24 12.47
N ASN A 321 5.22 11.29 13.81
CA ASN A 321 4.34 10.44 14.62
C ASN A 321 4.60 8.94 14.40
N TRP A 322 5.75 8.47 14.89
CA TRP A 322 6.16 7.07 14.77
C TRP A 322 6.27 6.42 16.14
N TRP A 323 5.78 5.20 16.25
CA TRP A 323 5.89 4.41 17.47
C TRP A 323 6.11 2.93 17.17
N GLY A 324 6.88 2.28 18.05
CA GLY A 324 7.05 0.84 17.97
C GLY A 324 8.50 0.40 18.13
N TYR A 325 8.82 -0.73 17.52
CA TYR A 325 10.11 -1.39 17.71
C TYR A 325 10.49 -2.28 16.55
N ASN A 326 11.80 -2.46 16.33
CA ASN A 326 12.34 -3.52 15.46
C ASN A 326 12.48 -4.85 16.22
N SER A 327 12.48 -5.97 15.48
CA SER A 327 12.73 -7.31 16.04
C SER A 327 14.18 -7.77 15.97
N ASN A 328 15.04 -7.03 15.26
CA ASN A 328 16.46 -7.35 15.09
C ASN A 328 17.34 -6.12 15.29
N ASN A 329 18.04 -6.07 16.44
CA ASN A 329 18.88 -4.94 16.83
C ASN A 329 20.28 -4.90 16.16
N SER A 330 20.59 -5.83 15.24
CA SER A 330 21.77 -5.70 14.37
C SER A 330 21.61 -4.60 13.32
N ARG A 331 20.37 -4.20 13.04
CA ARG A 331 20.01 -3.13 12.11
C ARG A 331 19.63 -1.87 12.88
N ALA A 332 20.04 -0.72 12.35
CA ALA A 332 19.67 0.57 12.91
C ALA A 332 18.14 0.77 12.80
N VAL A 333 17.52 1.27 13.86
CA VAL A 333 16.07 1.53 13.88
C VAL A 333 15.72 2.77 13.05
N ILE A 334 16.67 3.70 12.93
CA ILE A 334 16.63 4.82 11.99
C ILE A 334 17.90 4.73 11.13
N ARG A 335 17.73 4.57 9.82
CA ARG A 335 18.81 4.46 8.84
C ARG A 335 18.58 5.49 7.73
N LEU A 336 19.47 6.48 7.64
CA LEU A 336 19.37 7.60 6.69
C LEU A 336 20.70 7.72 5.93
N GLU A 337 20.92 6.81 4.99
CA GLU A 337 22.19 6.64 4.30
C GLU A 337 22.07 7.12 2.85
N CYS A 338 22.40 8.39 2.65
CA CYS A 338 22.35 9.05 1.36
C CYS A 338 23.67 8.90 0.59
N ASP A 339 23.58 9.15 -0.72
CA ASP A 339 24.73 9.22 -1.61
C ASP A 339 25.59 10.46 -1.24
N PRO A 340 26.91 10.29 -0.98
CA PRO A 340 27.83 11.42 -0.82
C PRO A 340 27.90 12.36 -2.02
N ASP A 341 27.68 11.88 -3.23
CA ASP A 341 27.73 12.72 -4.43
C ASP A 341 26.41 13.49 -4.65
N VAL A 342 25.31 13.01 -4.04
CA VAL A 342 23.97 13.64 -4.07
C VAL A 342 23.31 13.63 -2.70
N PRO A 343 23.76 14.47 -1.75
CA PRO A 343 23.24 14.44 -0.39
C PRO A 343 21.73 14.72 -0.30
N CYS A 344 21.04 14.00 0.58
CA CYS A 344 19.64 14.29 0.87
C CYS A 344 19.48 15.58 1.67
N THR A 345 18.47 16.40 1.34
CA THR A 345 18.23 17.67 2.05
C THR A 345 16.77 17.85 2.48
N GLY A 346 16.55 18.62 3.55
CA GLY A 346 15.19 18.89 4.03
C GLY A 346 14.50 17.66 4.63
N ILE A 347 15.24 16.73 5.24
CA ILE A 347 14.64 15.61 5.97
C ILE A 347 14.18 16.09 7.35
N THR A 348 12.95 15.79 7.74
CA THR A 348 12.41 16.15 9.06
C THR A 348 11.90 14.91 9.77
N LEU A 349 12.45 14.63 10.95
CA LEU A 349 11.96 13.60 11.87
C LEU A 349 11.37 14.29 13.11
N SER A 350 10.07 14.11 13.33
CA SER A 350 9.35 14.71 14.45
C SER A 350 8.49 13.69 15.17
N ASN A 351 8.55 13.67 16.51
CA ASN A 351 7.81 12.72 17.35
C ASN A 351 8.05 11.26 16.93
N ILE A 352 9.32 10.83 17.02
CA ILE A 352 9.76 9.47 16.68
C ILE A 352 10.06 8.72 17.98
N ASN A 353 9.23 7.72 18.29
CA ASN A 353 9.27 6.94 19.51
C ASN A 353 9.55 5.46 19.19
N LEU A 354 10.72 5.21 18.63
CA LEU A 354 11.14 3.87 18.20
C LEU A 354 12.14 3.27 19.17
N TRP A 355 11.98 1.97 19.43
CA TRP A 355 12.87 1.18 20.28
C TRP A 355 13.18 -0.18 19.64
N THR A 356 13.56 -1.15 20.47
CA THR A 356 13.80 -2.54 20.08
C THR A 356 13.17 -3.50 21.08
N ASN A 357 12.60 -4.60 20.60
CA ASN A 357 12.18 -5.72 21.45
C ASN A 357 13.11 -6.93 21.33
N ALA A 358 14.26 -6.77 20.66
CA ALA A 358 15.24 -7.84 20.54
C ALA A 358 15.76 -8.24 21.93
N ALA A 359 15.77 -9.55 22.20
CA ALA A 359 16.15 -10.08 23.51
C ALA A 359 17.55 -9.60 23.93
N GLY A 360 17.65 -9.06 25.16
CA GLY A 360 18.91 -8.57 25.73
C GLY A 360 19.40 -7.23 25.18
N ALA A 361 18.71 -6.61 24.23
CA ALA A 361 19.08 -5.30 23.71
C ALA A 361 18.73 -4.19 24.71
N THR A 362 19.70 -3.32 25.00
CA THR A 362 19.56 -2.19 25.94
C THR A 362 19.69 -0.83 25.25
N ASN A 363 19.91 -0.83 23.94
CA ASN A 363 20.11 0.36 23.13
C ASN A 363 19.66 0.11 21.69
N VAL A 364 19.42 1.19 20.96
CA VAL A 364 19.20 1.18 19.51
C VAL A 364 20.26 2.05 18.82
N LYS A 365 20.43 1.85 17.51
CA LYS A 365 21.32 2.67 16.68
C LYS A 365 20.52 3.53 15.71
N TRP A 366 21.00 4.76 15.52
CA TRP A 366 20.64 5.61 14.40
C TRP A 366 21.85 5.77 13.49
N THR A 367 21.69 5.57 12.18
CA THR A 367 22.78 5.73 11.21
C THR A 367 22.44 6.82 10.21
N CYS A 368 23.41 7.69 9.94
CA CYS A 368 23.25 8.76 8.96
C CYS A 368 24.52 8.92 8.12
N GLN A 369 24.36 9.16 6.83
CA GLN A 369 25.42 9.51 5.88
C GLN A 369 24.87 10.56 4.91
N SER A 370 25.58 11.67 4.72
CA SER A 370 25.20 12.74 3.77
C SER A 370 23.71 13.15 3.80
N ALA A 371 23.10 13.13 4.99
CA ALA A 371 21.68 13.41 5.18
C ALA A 371 21.48 14.69 6.02
N PHE A 372 20.76 15.66 5.46
CA PHE A 372 20.61 16.99 6.06
C PHE A 372 19.16 17.32 6.41
N GLY A 373 18.98 17.93 7.57
CA GLY A 373 17.67 18.31 8.09
C GLY A 373 17.61 18.36 9.61
N SER A 374 16.52 17.87 10.21
CA SER A 374 16.26 17.96 11.64
C SER A 374 15.70 16.67 12.24
N GLY A 375 16.20 16.32 13.44
CA GLY A 375 15.82 15.11 14.17
C GLY A 375 16.85 13.98 14.05
N ALA A 376 16.89 13.10 15.06
CA ALA A 376 17.82 11.97 15.15
C ALA A 376 19.31 12.34 14.88
N CYS A 377 19.98 11.63 13.97
CA CYS A 377 21.39 11.84 13.62
C CYS A 377 21.63 12.82 12.45
N LEU A 378 20.59 13.54 12.00
CA LEU A 378 20.70 14.47 10.87
C LEU A 378 21.57 15.69 11.20
N ARG A 379 22.32 16.18 10.20
CA ARG A 379 23.04 17.45 10.30
C ARG A 379 22.16 18.60 9.82
N LYS A 380 22.15 19.72 10.55
CA LYS A 380 21.29 20.87 10.25
C LYS A 380 21.72 21.66 9.01
N THR A 381 23.02 21.92 8.87
CA THR A 381 23.54 22.78 7.81
C THR A 381 23.84 21.95 6.57
N PRO A 382 23.20 22.22 5.41
CA PRO A 382 23.55 21.55 4.16
C PRO A 382 25.04 21.72 3.86
N ALA A 383 25.71 20.63 3.52
CA ALA A 383 27.09 20.60 3.08
C ALA A 383 27.23 19.63 1.90
N THR A 384 28.39 19.59 1.25
CA THR A 384 28.63 18.75 0.06
C THR A 384 28.55 17.26 0.35
N SER A 385 28.93 16.80 1.55
CA SER A 385 28.74 15.41 2.03
C SER A 385 29.24 15.28 3.47
N TYR A 386 28.97 14.14 4.10
CA TYR A 386 29.72 13.72 5.29
C TYR A 386 29.77 12.19 5.42
N ALA A 387 30.84 11.71 6.04
CA ALA A 387 31.06 10.28 6.26
C ALA A 387 29.94 9.64 7.11
N TYR A 388 29.74 8.34 6.93
CA TYR A 388 28.84 7.55 7.77
C TYR A 388 29.06 7.82 9.26
N SER A 389 27.96 7.91 10.00
CA SER A 389 27.94 8.10 11.45
C SER A 389 26.88 7.20 12.08
N ALA A 390 27.18 6.72 13.28
CA ALA A 390 26.26 5.92 14.07
C ALA A 390 26.12 6.52 15.48
N THR A 391 24.89 6.73 15.90
CA THR A 391 24.54 7.21 17.25
C THR A 391 23.88 6.07 18.02
N THR A 392 24.44 5.73 19.18
CA THR A 392 23.83 4.78 20.11
C THR A 392 22.89 5.51 21.06
N VAL A 393 21.66 5.04 21.16
CA VAL A 393 20.64 5.57 22.07
C VAL A 393 20.29 4.50 23.08
N SER A 394 20.65 4.74 24.34
CA SER A 394 20.49 3.78 25.45
C SER A 394 19.31 4.10 26.37
N THR A 395 18.46 5.06 25.99
CA THR A 395 17.28 5.43 26.76
C THR A 395 16.06 5.28 25.86
N ALA A 396 15.14 4.39 26.25
CA ALA A 396 13.90 4.19 25.53
C ALA A 396 13.02 5.45 25.62
N PRO A 397 12.32 5.84 24.53
CA PRO A 397 11.28 6.85 24.59
C PRO A 397 10.18 6.46 25.60
N ALA A 398 9.47 7.42 26.19
CA ALA A 398 8.46 7.09 27.21
C ALA A 398 7.28 6.26 26.66
N THR A 399 6.97 6.35 25.37
CA THR A 399 5.72 5.85 24.78
C THR A 399 5.92 4.96 23.54
N TRP A 400 7.02 4.20 23.44
CA TRP A 400 7.31 3.39 22.24
C TRP A 400 6.37 2.19 22.02
N SER A 401 5.71 1.69 23.07
CA SER A 401 4.75 0.58 22.97
C SER A 401 3.36 1.09 22.60
N THR A 402 2.67 0.40 21.69
CA THR A 402 1.36 0.81 21.17
C THR A 402 0.37 -0.35 21.08
N VAL A 403 -0.90 0.00 20.84
CA VAL A 403 -2.00 -0.95 20.64
C VAL A 403 -1.72 -1.83 19.42
N ARG A 404 -1.98 -3.14 19.57
CA ARG A 404 -1.94 -4.11 18.48
C ARG A 404 -3.27 -4.17 17.73
N MET A 405 -3.21 -4.52 16.45
CA MET A 405 -4.38 -4.89 15.69
C MET A 405 -4.90 -6.26 16.13
N PRO A 406 -6.24 -6.47 16.22
CA PRO A 406 -6.81 -7.73 16.69
C PRO A 406 -6.57 -8.92 15.74
N ASN A 407 -6.29 -8.64 14.47
CA ASN A 407 -6.02 -9.61 13.41
C ASN A 407 -4.52 -9.84 13.16
N ASP A 408 -3.63 -9.38 14.03
CA ASP A 408 -2.19 -9.63 13.92
C ASP A 408 -1.85 -11.11 13.84
N HIS A 409 -1.07 -11.49 12.84
CA HIS A 409 -0.49 -12.83 12.74
C HIS A 409 0.70 -12.98 13.68
N SER A 410 0.75 -14.09 14.41
CA SER A 410 1.84 -14.41 15.32
C SER A 410 3.07 -14.99 14.61
N SER A 411 2.86 -15.60 13.43
CA SER A 411 3.91 -16.28 12.67
C SER A 411 3.57 -16.31 11.18
N ALA A 412 4.60 -16.44 10.35
CA ALA A 412 4.47 -16.61 8.92
C ALA A 412 3.63 -17.85 8.58
N PHE A 413 2.86 -17.77 7.48
CA PHE A 413 2.05 -18.89 7.04
C PHE A 413 2.90 -20.06 6.51
N PRO A 414 2.49 -21.31 6.75
CA PRO A 414 3.14 -22.47 6.17
C PRO A 414 2.99 -22.48 4.64
N ARG A 415 3.94 -23.14 3.94
CA ARG A 415 3.89 -23.36 2.49
C ARG A 415 2.88 -24.45 2.09
N THR A 416 1.61 -24.27 2.47
CA THR A 416 0.50 -25.20 2.23
C THR A 416 -0.67 -24.50 1.56
N LYS A 417 -1.71 -25.23 1.17
CA LYS A 417 -2.93 -24.66 0.60
C LYS A 417 -3.58 -23.65 1.57
N PHE A 418 -3.97 -22.49 1.04
CA PHE A 418 -4.61 -21.40 1.79
C PHE A 418 -6.14 -21.49 1.75
N THR A 419 -6.78 -20.91 2.76
CA THR A 419 -8.21 -20.57 2.75
C THR A 419 -8.38 -19.11 2.38
N ILE A 420 -9.51 -18.78 1.75
CA ILE A 420 -9.84 -17.40 1.39
C ILE A 420 -10.40 -16.70 2.64
N PRO A 421 -9.73 -15.67 3.18
CA PRO A 421 -10.24 -14.93 4.33
C PRO A 421 -11.34 -13.94 3.93
N PRO A 422 -12.20 -13.52 4.88
CA PRO A 422 -13.02 -12.35 4.68
C PRO A 422 -12.15 -11.08 4.62
N ILE A 423 -12.62 -10.07 3.89
CA ILE A 423 -11.98 -8.75 3.89
C ILE A 423 -12.21 -8.13 5.28
N PRO A 424 -11.16 -7.62 5.95
CA PRO A 424 -11.28 -7.02 7.27
C PRO A 424 -11.99 -5.66 7.19
N THR A 425 -12.46 -5.18 8.34
CA THR A 425 -13.10 -3.87 8.47
C THR A 425 -12.35 -2.98 9.47
N THR A 426 -11.05 -3.20 9.62
CA THR A 426 -10.15 -2.38 10.43
C THR A 426 -8.73 -2.63 9.93
N PHE A 427 -7.98 -1.55 9.73
CA PHE A 427 -6.63 -1.59 9.14
C PHE A 427 -5.60 -0.78 9.94
N PHE A 428 -6.09 0.03 10.88
CA PHE A 428 -5.28 0.82 11.80
C PHE A 428 -6.04 1.00 13.12
N PRO A 429 -5.36 0.97 14.29
CA PRO A 429 -6.03 1.05 15.58
C PRO A 429 -6.94 2.28 15.72
N GLY A 430 -8.20 2.04 16.10
CA GLY A 430 -9.20 3.09 16.35
C GLY A 430 -9.83 3.71 15.11
N LEU A 431 -9.42 3.33 13.90
CA LEU A 431 -9.99 3.83 12.66
C LEU A 431 -10.99 2.84 12.05
N LYS A 432 -11.99 3.39 11.38
CA LYS A 432 -12.93 2.64 10.54
C LYS A 432 -12.53 2.80 9.07
N PRO A 433 -12.82 1.82 8.22
CA PRO A 433 -12.61 1.95 6.78
C PRO A 433 -13.37 3.16 6.22
N PHE A 434 -12.79 3.81 5.22
CA PHE A 434 -13.39 4.95 4.53
C PHE A 434 -14.67 4.53 3.78
N SER A 435 -14.64 3.34 3.20
CA SER A 435 -15.73 2.77 2.41
C SER A 435 -16.24 1.48 3.04
N LYS A 436 -17.57 1.31 3.11
CA LYS A 436 -18.17 0.05 3.57
C LYS A 436 -17.94 -1.06 2.54
N LEU A 437 -17.78 -2.30 3.02
CA LEU A 437 -17.85 -3.48 2.17
C LEU A 437 -19.19 -3.54 1.43
N LEU A 438 -19.15 -3.85 0.15
CA LEU A 438 -20.33 -4.02 -0.68
C LEU A 438 -21.08 -5.31 -0.30
N SER A 439 -22.41 -5.24 -0.43
CA SER A 439 -23.32 -6.37 -0.26
C SER A 439 -24.51 -6.19 -1.21
N ILE A 440 -24.22 -6.03 -2.51
CA ILE A 440 -25.21 -5.91 -3.58
C ILE A 440 -25.48 -7.27 -4.22
N SER A 441 -26.70 -7.45 -4.75
CA SER A 441 -27.12 -8.66 -5.47
C SER A 441 -27.10 -8.43 -6.97
N GLY A 442 -26.51 -9.39 -7.70
CA GLY A 442 -26.51 -9.37 -9.17
C GLY A 442 -25.65 -8.25 -9.80
N PRO A 443 -25.71 -8.13 -11.13
CA PRO A 443 -24.87 -7.21 -11.89
C PRO A 443 -25.21 -5.75 -11.57
N GLY A 444 -24.21 -4.99 -11.10
CA GLY A 444 -24.35 -3.57 -10.76
C GLY A 444 -25.36 -3.27 -9.65
N GLY A 445 -25.86 -4.28 -8.93
CA GLY A 445 -26.91 -4.10 -7.92
C GLY A 445 -28.30 -3.84 -8.51
N LEU A 446 -28.52 -4.12 -9.80
CA LEU A 446 -29.81 -3.91 -10.47
C LEU A 446 -30.90 -4.90 -10.03
N ASN A 447 -30.55 -5.99 -9.35
CA ASN A 447 -31.51 -6.97 -8.80
C ASN A 447 -32.05 -6.55 -7.43
N LYS A 448 -32.29 -5.26 -7.20
CA LYS A 448 -33.11 -4.84 -6.06
C LYS A 448 -34.54 -5.33 -6.31
N GLU A 449 -35.00 -6.27 -5.48
CA GLU A 449 -36.44 -6.37 -5.22
C GLU A 449 -36.95 -4.97 -4.88
N VAL A 450 -38.04 -4.58 -5.52
CA VAL A 450 -38.67 -3.27 -5.39
C VAL A 450 -39.02 -3.04 -3.92
N GLY A 451 -38.18 -2.29 -3.22
CA GLY A 451 -38.32 -1.96 -1.80
C GLY A 451 -37.42 -0.79 -1.44
N GLU A 452 -38.02 0.41 -1.46
CA GLU A 452 -37.49 1.70 -1.02
C GLU A 452 -36.30 2.29 -1.81
N ALA A 453 -36.66 3.19 -2.72
CA ALA A 453 -35.77 4.17 -3.29
C ALA A 453 -35.29 5.16 -2.22
N ARG A 454 -33.98 5.26 -2.06
CA ARG A 454 -33.32 6.53 -1.76
C ARG A 454 -32.16 6.69 -2.72
N GLU A 455 -32.33 7.61 -3.66
CA GLU A 455 -31.26 8.26 -4.39
C GLU A 455 -30.23 8.78 -3.39
N VAL A 456 -28.97 8.39 -3.59
CA VAL A 456 -27.84 9.09 -3.00
C VAL A 456 -27.10 9.70 -4.18
N GLU A 457 -27.19 11.02 -4.30
CA GLU A 457 -26.39 11.79 -5.25
C GLU A 457 -24.89 11.60 -4.98
N PRO A 458 -24.04 11.71 -6.01
CA PRO A 458 -22.60 11.64 -5.83
C PRO A 458 -22.12 12.92 -5.13
N THR A 459 -21.98 12.89 -3.81
CA THR A 459 -21.25 13.96 -3.11
C THR A 459 -19.77 13.82 -3.39
N ALA A 460 -19.25 14.74 -4.19
CA ALA A 460 -17.84 15.08 -4.20
C ALA A 460 -17.41 15.46 -2.77
N ILE A 461 -16.67 14.58 -2.10
CA ILE A 461 -16.04 14.93 -0.83
C ILE A 461 -14.80 15.76 -1.17
N ILE A 462 -14.96 17.07 -1.13
CA ILE A 462 -13.84 17.98 -0.93
C ILE A 462 -13.27 17.66 0.45
N ALA A 463 -12.01 17.23 0.47
CA ALA A 463 -11.26 16.97 1.69
C ALA A 463 -11.03 18.29 2.46
N GLU A 464 -12.01 18.72 3.26
CA GLU A 464 -11.80 19.64 4.36
C GLU A 464 -12.16 18.94 5.67
N ASN A 465 -11.19 18.21 6.23
CA ASN A 465 -11.22 17.87 7.64
C ASN A 465 -9.98 18.47 8.31
N ARG A 466 -10.06 19.77 8.65
CA ARG A 466 -9.18 20.38 9.65
C ARG A 466 -9.64 19.90 11.02
N MET A 467 -9.15 18.76 11.47
CA MET A 467 -9.28 18.39 12.88
C MET A 467 -8.20 19.14 13.65
N HIS A 468 -8.61 20.16 14.42
CA HIS A 468 -7.74 20.80 15.41
C HIS A 468 -7.36 19.77 16.48
N LEU A 469 -6.05 19.53 16.61
CA LEU A 469 -5.44 18.75 17.68
C LEU A 469 -5.45 19.55 18.99
N THR A 470 -6.60 19.64 19.64
CA THR A 470 -6.71 19.94 21.07
C THR A 470 -7.94 19.23 21.60
N ASP A 471 -7.78 17.98 22.04
CA ASP A 471 -8.55 17.35 23.12
C ASP A 471 -8.06 15.90 23.28
N VAL A 472 -6.95 15.75 24.00
CA VAL A 472 -6.56 14.47 24.60
C VAL A 472 -7.13 14.47 26.03
N PRO A 473 -8.06 13.58 26.40
CA PRO A 473 -8.44 13.43 27.78
C PRO A 473 -7.27 12.84 28.57
N ALA A 474 -7.03 13.37 29.77
CA ALA A 474 -6.05 12.90 30.73
C ALA A 474 -6.19 11.38 31.02
N PRO A 475 -5.11 10.68 31.40
CA PRO A 475 -5.11 9.23 31.55
C PRO A 475 -6.08 8.79 32.66
N ILE A 476 -6.97 7.86 32.30
CA ILE A 476 -7.83 7.13 33.23
C ILE A 476 -6.96 6.12 33.97
N SER A 477 -7.00 6.17 35.31
CA SER A 477 -6.38 5.20 36.22
C SER A 477 -6.99 3.81 36.02
N VAL A 478 -6.14 2.82 35.73
CA VAL A 478 -6.52 1.40 35.67
C VAL A 478 -6.35 0.79 37.07
N PRO A 479 -7.31 0.02 37.61
CA PRO A 479 -7.13 -0.68 38.88
C PRO A 479 -6.23 -1.91 38.70
N ASP A 480 -5.41 -2.18 39.71
CA ASP A 480 -4.58 -3.37 39.85
C ASP A 480 -5.41 -4.66 39.74
N PHE A 481 -4.95 -5.59 38.90
CA PHE A 481 -5.37 -7.00 38.94
C PHE A 481 -4.19 -7.90 39.29
N PRO A 482 -4.42 -8.96 40.09
CA PRO A 482 -3.36 -9.70 40.76
C PRO A 482 -2.58 -10.61 39.81
N VAL A 483 -1.29 -10.71 40.11
CA VAL A 483 -0.31 -11.61 39.50
C VAL A 483 -0.71 -13.06 39.76
N ALA A 484 -0.97 -13.82 38.70
CA ALA A 484 -1.04 -15.27 38.74
C ALA A 484 0.34 -15.85 38.38
N THR A 485 0.97 -16.47 39.37
CA THR A 485 2.14 -17.33 39.24
C THR A 485 1.79 -18.59 38.45
N LEU A 486 2.59 -18.93 37.43
CA LEU A 486 2.58 -20.25 36.83
C LEU A 486 4.01 -20.78 36.76
N THR A 487 4.20 -21.82 37.57
CA THR A 487 5.37 -22.68 37.71
C THR A 487 5.65 -23.47 36.44
N THR A 488 6.94 -23.58 36.14
CA THR A 488 7.63 -24.66 35.40
C THR A 488 6.80 -25.88 35.03
N PHE A 489 6.69 -26.19 33.73
CA PHE A 489 7.36 -27.31 33.06
C PHE A 489 7.43 -27.06 31.55
#